data_AF-A0A3N5G3L7-F1
#
_entry.id   AF-A0A3N5G3L7-F1
#
_cell.length_a   1.000
_cell.length_b   1.000
_cell.length_c   1.000
_cell.angle_alpha   90.00
_cell.angle_beta   90.00
_cell.angle_gamma   90.00
#
_symmetry.space_group_name_H-M   'P 1'
#
loop_
_entity.id
_entity.type
_entity.pdbx_description
1 polymer ?
#
loop_
_entity_poly.entity_id
_entity_poly.type
_entity_poly.pdbx_seq_one_letter_code
_entity_poly.pdbx_strand_id
1 'polypeptide(L)'
;MRHLIGVSLAVVTLLMISAASAQTANDKIGQVSFPISCSPAVQKPFERGVALLHSFWYLESVKAFTAVTQADPDCAMGYWGIAMSLWYQIWSPPSPANLKRGWEAVEKAKAAPTKTQRERDWVAAAEAFYKDGDKLDHKTRALA
;
A
#
# COMPACT_ATOMS: atom_id res chain seq x y z
N MET A 1 34.12 -55.69 37.86
CA MET A 1 34.87 -54.42 37.85
C MET A 1 34.61 -53.70 36.52
N ARG A 2 33.96 -52.54 36.61
CA ARG A 2 33.90 -51.40 35.66
C ARG A 2 33.33 -51.62 34.25
N HIS A 3 32.07 -51.20 34.12
CA HIS A 3 31.42 -50.72 32.90
C HIS A 3 32.18 -49.53 32.29
N LEU A 4 32.25 -49.47 30.97
CA LEU A 4 32.56 -48.25 30.21
C LEU A 4 31.45 -48.05 29.16
N ILE A 5 30.47 -47.24 29.53
CA ILE A 5 29.44 -46.72 28.64
C ILE A 5 30.06 -45.54 27.89
N GLY A 6 30.26 -45.70 26.59
CA GLY A 6 30.78 -44.67 25.70
C GLY A 6 29.75 -43.56 25.50
N VAL A 7 30.09 -42.37 25.98
CA VAL A 7 29.40 -41.10 25.73
C VAL A 7 29.60 -40.70 24.26
N SER A 8 28.52 -40.43 23.54
CA SER A 8 28.52 -39.47 22.43
C SER A 8 27.10 -38.98 22.20
N LEU A 9 26.70 -38.02 23.02
CA LEU A 9 25.49 -37.23 22.83
C LEU A 9 25.78 -36.24 21.69
N ALA A 10 25.48 -36.62 20.45
CA ALA A 10 25.54 -35.71 19.31
C ALA A 10 24.37 -34.71 19.42
N VAL A 11 24.61 -33.58 20.09
CA VAL A 11 23.68 -32.46 20.12
C VAL A 11 23.80 -31.73 18.78
N VAL A 12 22.91 -32.05 17.85
CA VAL A 12 22.73 -31.28 16.61
C VAL A 12 21.97 -30.00 16.97
N THR A 13 22.69 -28.92 17.24
CA THR A 13 22.12 -27.57 17.37
C THR A 13 21.71 -27.07 15.99
N LEU A 14 20.43 -27.27 15.66
CA LEU A 14 19.80 -26.67 14.49
C LEU A 14 19.74 -25.14 14.70
N LEU A 15 20.63 -24.41 14.01
CA LEU A 15 20.59 -22.96 13.93
C LEU A 15 19.31 -22.55 13.16
N MET A 16 18.23 -22.30 13.89
CA MET A 16 17.06 -21.62 13.35
C MET A 16 17.46 -20.17 13.04
N ILE A 17 17.70 -19.88 11.77
CA ILE A 17 17.80 -18.50 11.27
C ILE A 17 16.40 -17.90 11.40
N SER A 18 16.12 -17.28 12.53
CA SER A 18 14.98 -16.37 12.66
C SER A 18 15.25 -15.20 11.73
N ALA A 19 14.55 -15.18 10.59
CA ALA A 19 14.37 -13.96 9.81
C ALA A 19 13.63 -12.97 10.73
N ALA A 20 14.39 -12.12 11.41
CA ALA A 20 13.86 -11.00 12.16
C ALA A 20 13.05 -10.16 11.19
N SER A 21 11.72 -10.29 11.28
CA SER A 21 10.81 -9.35 10.64
C SER A 21 11.13 -8.00 11.26
N ALA A 22 11.70 -7.09 10.48
CA ALA A 22 11.87 -5.70 10.87
C ALA A 22 10.46 -5.10 11.03
N GLN A 23 9.87 -5.29 12.20
CA GLN A 23 8.63 -4.64 12.61
C GLN A 23 8.98 -3.20 12.93
N THR A 24 9.08 -2.36 11.90
CA THR A 24 9.36 -0.93 12.11
C THR A 24 8.09 -0.19 12.51
N ALA A 25 8.19 0.48 13.66
CA ALA A 25 7.28 1.43 14.29
C ALA A 25 5.98 0.84 14.91
N ASN A 26 5.94 0.90 16.25
CA ASN A 26 4.81 0.67 17.15
C ASN A 26 3.67 1.69 16.98
N ASP A 27 3.33 2.08 15.75
CA ASP A 27 2.08 2.77 15.52
C ASP A 27 0.99 1.69 15.58
N LYS A 28 0.13 1.75 16.59
CA LYS A 28 -1.05 0.89 16.73
C LYS A 28 -2.10 1.27 15.66
N ILE A 29 -1.73 1.15 14.39
CA ILE A 29 -2.61 1.25 13.24
C ILE A 29 -3.22 -0.14 13.02
N GLY A 30 -4.51 -0.20 12.68
CA GLY A 30 -5.22 -1.48 12.51
C GLY A 30 -4.59 -2.41 11.48
N GLN A 31 -5.01 -3.68 11.46
CA GLN A 31 -4.59 -4.64 10.44
C GLN A 31 -5.55 -4.60 9.25
N VAL A 32 -4.99 -4.62 8.05
CA VAL A 32 -5.74 -4.66 6.79
C VAL A 32 -5.27 -5.85 5.98
N SER A 33 -6.20 -6.59 5.38
CA SER A 33 -5.93 -7.53 4.30
C SER A 33 -6.45 -6.93 3.01
N PHE A 34 -5.54 -6.56 2.10
CA PHE A 34 -5.90 -6.00 0.80
C PHE A 34 -4.97 -6.58 -0.26
N PRO A 35 -5.29 -7.76 -0.82
CA PRO A 35 -4.44 -8.40 -1.82
C PRO A 35 -4.28 -7.51 -3.05
N ILE A 36 -3.03 -7.36 -3.49
CA ILE A 36 -2.64 -6.71 -4.74
C ILE A 36 -1.77 -7.65 -5.58
N SER A 37 -1.75 -7.44 -6.89
CA SER A 37 -1.04 -8.26 -7.88
C SER A 37 0.35 -7.73 -8.24
N CYS A 38 0.75 -6.65 -7.58
CA CYS A 38 2.11 -6.09 -7.60
C CYS A 38 3.13 -7.09 -7.03
N SER A 39 4.40 -6.69 -6.95
CA SER A 39 5.44 -7.47 -6.29
C SER A 39 5.03 -7.90 -4.88
N PRO A 40 5.21 -9.19 -4.49
CA PRO A 40 4.92 -9.64 -3.13
C PRO A 40 5.67 -8.85 -2.05
N ALA A 41 6.82 -8.25 -2.40
CA ALA A 41 7.62 -7.44 -1.49
C ALA A 41 6.90 -6.15 -1.05
N VAL A 42 5.95 -5.64 -1.85
CA VAL A 42 5.21 -4.40 -1.54
C VAL A 42 3.85 -4.63 -0.90
N GLN A 43 3.40 -5.88 -0.73
CA GLN A 43 2.10 -6.22 -0.14
C GLN A 43 1.92 -5.61 1.27
N LYS A 44 2.87 -5.88 2.19
CA LYS A 44 2.80 -5.35 3.57
C LYS A 44 2.90 -3.82 3.64
N PRO A 45 3.84 -3.15 2.95
CA PRO A 45 3.86 -1.69 2.88
C PRO A 45 2.56 -1.09 2.32
N PHE A 46 1.98 -1.71 1.30
CA PHE A 46 0.71 -1.28 0.72
C PHE A 46 -0.44 -1.40 1.73
N GLU A 47 -0.58 -2.54 2.41
CA GLU A 47 -1.60 -2.74 3.45
C GLU A 47 -1.46 -1.74 4.60
N ARG A 48 -0.23 -1.40 4.99
CA ARG A 48 0.01 -0.31 5.95
C ARG A 48 -0.47 1.04 5.41
N GLY A 49 -0.23 1.35 4.14
CA GLY A 49 -0.76 2.55 3.47
C GLY A 49 -2.29 2.63 3.53
N VAL A 50 -2.96 1.50 3.30
CA VAL A 50 -4.43 1.39 3.41
C VAL A 50 -4.89 1.57 4.86
N ALA A 51 -4.21 0.98 5.84
CA ALA A 51 -4.53 1.17 7.26
C ALA A 51 -4.43 2.64 7.70
N LEU A 52 -3.40 3.35 7.23
CA LEU A 52 -3.22 4.79 7.44
C LEU A 52 -4.32 5.60 6.76
N LEU A 53 -4.68 5.25 5.53
CA LEU A 53 -5.78 5.89 4.78
C LEU A 53 -7.10 5.78 5.54
N HIS A 54 -7.44 4.57 6.02
CA HIS A 54 -8.66 4.33 6.80
C HIS A 54 -8.67 4.98 8.19
N SER A 55 -7.49 5.33 8.71
CA SER A 55 -7.36 6.09 9.95
C SER A 55 -7.34 7.60 9.71
N PHE A 56 -7.53 8.05 8.46
CA PHE A 56 -7.50 9.45 8.02
C PHE A 56 -6.13 10.12 8.19
N TRP A 57 -5.05 9.34 8.20
CA TRP A 57 -3.67 9.81 8.23
C TRP A 57 -3.16 10.06 6.81
N TYR A 58 -3.83 10.95 6.08
CA TYR A 58 -3.64 11.13 4.64
C TYR A 58 -2.19 11.41 4.22
N LEU A 59 -1.48 12.27 4.96
CA LEU A 59 -0.08 12.59 4.66
C LEU A 59 0.85 11.38 4.82
N GLU A 60 0.66 10.58 5.88
CA GLU A 60 1.43 9.36 6.08
C GLU A 60 1.04 8.27 5.08
N SER A 61 -0.22 8.23 4.67
CA SER A 61 -0.70 7.33 3.63
C SER A 61 -0.08 7.66 2.27
N VAL A 62 0.02 8.94 1.88
CA VAL A 62 0.76 9.37 0.67
C VAL A 62 2.21 8.90 0.73
N LYS A 63 2.90 9.05 1.88
CA LYS A 63 4.29 8.59 2.04
C LYS A 63 4.41 7.07 1.87
N ALA A 64 3.51 6.31 2.50
CA ALA A 64 3.50 4.85 2.43
C ALA A 64 3.31 4.36 0.98
N PHE A 65 2.32 4.91 0.27
CA PHE A 65 2.08 4.54 -1.13
C PHE A 65 3.16 5.05 -2.07
N THR A 66 3.78 6.21 -1.80
CA THR A 66 4.95 6.68 -2.55
C THR A 66 6.11 5.68 -2.43
N ALA A 67 6.38 5.18 -1.22
CA ALA A 67 7.39 4.15 -0.99
C ALA A 67 7.07 2.84 -1.75
N VAL A 68 5.79 2.45 -1.81
CA VAL A 68 5.34 1.32 -2.66
C VAL A 68 5.72 1.56 -4.12
N THR A 69 5.43 2.73 -4.69
CA THR A 69 5.73 3.04 -6.09
C THR A 69 7.22 3.21 -6.39
N GLN A 70 8.04 3.49 -5.37
CA GLN A 70 9.49 3.54 -5.50
C GLN A 70 10.10 2.13 -5.50
N ALA A 71 9.53 1.22 -4.69
CA ALA A 71 9.96 -0.17 -4.61
C ALA A 71 9.43 -1.03 -5.78
N ASP A 72 8.26 -0.71 -6.30
CA ASP A 72 7.63 -1.35 -7.45
C ASP A 72 6.97 -0.29 -8.35
N PRO A 73 7.71 0.27 -9.32
CA PRO A 73 7.20 1.28 -10.25
C PRO A 73 6.06 0.79 -11.17
N ASP A 74 5.89 -0.53 -11.32
CA ASP A 74 4.80 -1.12 -12.10
C ASP A 74 3.56 -1.41 -11.23
N CYS A 75 3.60 -1.05 -9.94
CA CYS A 75 2.47 -1.27 -9.04
C CYS A 75 1.38 -0.22 -9.23
N ALA A 76 0.40 -0.52 -10.11
CA ALA A 76 -0.78 0.31 -10.34
C ALA A 76 -1.50 0.71 -9.03
N MET A 77 -1.58 -0.22 -8.07
CA MET A 77 -2.25 0.00 -6.79
C MET A 77 -1.49 0.95 -5.87
N GLY A 78 -0.17 1.05 -5.99
CA GLY A 78 0.60 2.08 -5.28
C GLY A 78 0.21 3.48 -5.72
N TYR A 79 0.10 3.71 -7.03
CA TYR A 79 -0.36 4.99 -7.58
C TYR A 79 -1.83 5.28 -7.26
N TRP A 80 -2.71 4.28 -7.32
CA TRP A 80 -4.09 4.40 -6.84
C TRP A 80 -4.13 4.85 -5.37
N GLY A 81 -3.28 4.28 -4.51
CA GLY A 81 -3.21 4.66 -3.10
C GLY A 81 -2.81 6.12 -2.90
N ILE A 82 -1.85 6.64 -3.70
CA ILE A 82 -1.49 8.07 -3.69
C ILE A 82 -2.71 8.92 -4.06
N ALA A 83 -3.42 8.58 -5.13
CA ALA A 83 -4.61 9.31 -5.56
C ALA A 83 -5.70 9.32 -4.47
N MET A 84 -5.99 8.16 -3.86
CA MET A 84 -6.99 8.07 -2.79
C MET A 84 -6.59 8.86 -1.53
N SER A 85 -5.30 8.95 -1.24
CA SER A 85 -4.77 9.69 -0.09
C SER A 85 -4.78 11.20 -0.28
N LEU A 86 -4.82 11.69 -1.53
CA LEU A 86 -4.94 13.12 -1.85
C LEU A 86 -6.39 13.61 -1.86
N TRP A 87 -7.34 12.68 -1.81
CA TRP A 87 -8.74 13.00 -1.57
C TRP A 87 -9.01 12.97 -0.06
N TYR A 88 -9.15 14.14 0.58
CA TYR A 88 -9.37 14.22 2.03
C TYR A 88 -10.86 14.09 2.37
N GLN A 89 -11.44 12.91 2.15
CA GLN A 89 -12.89 12.67 2.09
C GLN A 89 -13.70 13.29 3.24
N ILE A 90 -13.15 13.33 4.46
CA ILE A 90 -13.86 13.83 5.64
C ILE A 90 -13.63 15.32 5.91
N TRP A 91 -12.48 15.87 5.51
CA TRP A 91 -11.99 17.14 6.04
C TRP A 91 -12.27 18.29 5.09
N SER A 92 -11.95 18.10 3.81
CA SER A 92 -12.09 19.15 2.80
C SER A 92 -12.03 18.57 1.39
N PRO A 93 -12.71 19.21 0.42
CA PRO A 93 -12.46 18.93 -0.98
C PRO A 93 -10.96 19.09 -1.32
N PRO A 94 -10.41 18.29 -2.26
CA PRO A 94 -9.01 18.44 -2.65
C PRO A 94 -8.74 19.84 -3.23
N SER A 95 -7.63 20.45 -2.84
CA SER A 95 -7.16 21.70 -3.45
C SER A 95 -6.82 21.49 -4.94
N PRO A 96 -6.74 22.55 -5.77
CA PRO A 96 -6.32 22.42 -7.16
C PRO A 96 -4.98 21.69 -7.33
N ALA A 97 -4.03 21.93 -6.41
CA ALA A 97 -2.75 21.22 -6.41
C ALA A 97 -2.91 19.72 -6.12
N ASN A 98 -3.78 19.34 -5.18
CA ASN A 98 -4.06 17.93 -4.91
C ASN A 98 -4.86 17.26 -6.02
N LEU A 99 -5.75 17.99 -6.71
CA LEU A 99 -6.43 17.49 -7.91
C LEU A 99 -5.44 17.17 -9.02
N LYS A 100 -4.52 18.08 -9.30
CA LYS A 100 -3.45 17.86 -10.27
C LYS A 100 -2.60 16.64 -9.91
N ARG A 101 -2.11 16.57 -8.67
CA ARG A 101 -1.27 15.46 -8.19
C ARG A 101 -2.01 14.11 -8.18
N GLY A 102 -3.29 14.12 -7.81
CA GLY A 102 -4.12 12.92 -7.84
C GLY A 102 -4.38 12.44 -9.25
N TRP A 103 -4.62 13.36 -10.20
CA TRP A 103 -4.71 13.03 -11.62
C TRP A 103 -3.41 12.45 -12.19
N GLU A 104 -2.25 13.04 -11.87
CA GLU A 104 -0.95 12.50 -12.25
C GLU A 104 -0.72 11.08 -11.69
N ALA A 105 -1.19 10.80 -10.46
CA ALA A 105 -1.13 9.46 -9.88
C ALA A 105 -2.09 8.49 -10.61
N VAL A 106 -3.31 8.91 -10.92
CA VAL A 106 -4.26 8.10 -11.72
C VAL A 106 -3.69 7.74 -13.09
N GLU A 107 -3.09 8.69 -13.80
CA GLU A 107 -2.49 8.44 -15.11
C GLU A 107 -1.35 7.40 -15.03
N LYS A 108 -0.53 7.46 -13.98
CA LYS A 108 0.48 6.42 -13.72
C LYS A 108 -0.15 5.07 -13.37
N ALA A 109 -1.22 5.06 -12.59
CA ALA A 109 -1.95 3.84 -12.24
C ALA A 109 -2.54 3.16 -13.49
N LYS A 110 -3.07 3.94 -14.44
CA LYS A 110 -3.61 3.46 -15.71
C LYS A 110 -2.54 2.94 -16.67
N ALA A 111 -1.35 3.55 -16.65
CA ALA A 111 -0.22 3.11 -17.47
C ALA A 111 0.44 1.83 -16.95
N ALA A 112 0.31 1.55 -15.65
CA ALA A 112 0.88 0.38 -15.00
C ALA A 112 0.03 -0.89 -15.23
N PRO A 113 0.63 -2.10 -15.23
CA PRO A 113 -0.10 -3.34 -15.42
C PRO A 113 -1.05 -3.66 -14.25
N THR A 114 -2.35 -3.74 -14.52
CA THR A 114 -3.35 -4.28 -13.57
C THR A 114 -3.67 -5.74 -13.91
N LYS A 115 -3.30 -6.69 -13.05
CA LYS A 115 -3.46 -8.12 -13.37
C LYS A 115 -4.85 -8.67 -13.01
N THR A 116 -5.60 -7.98 -12.16
CA THR A 116 -6.95 -8.41 -11.75
C THR A 116 -8.04 -7.43 -12.16
N GLN A 117 -9.26 -7.92 -12.33
CA GLN A 117 -10.42 -7.05 -12.60
C GLN A 117 -10.67 -6.08 -11.45
N ARG A 118 -10.54 -6.56 -10.21
CA ARG A 118 -10.69 -5.74 -9.01
C ARG A 118 -9.78 -4.51 -9.02
N GLU A 119 -8.51 -4.67 -9.41
CA GLU A 119 -7.58 -3.54 -9.48
C GLU A 119 -7.92 -2.57 -10.61
N ARG A 120 -8.35 -3.09 -11.77
CA ARG A 120 -8.86 -2.25 -12.86
C ARG A 120 -10.03 -1.39 -12.40
N ASP A 121 -10.97 -1.98 -11.67
CA ASP A 121 -12.15 -1.28 -11.18
C ASP A 121 -11.78 -0.20 -10.15
N TRP A 122 -10.81 -0.47 -9.27
CA TRP A 122 -10.31 0.53 -8.32
C TRP A 122 -9.63 1.73 -9.02
N VAL A 123 -8.81 1.46 -10.03
CA VAL A 123 -8.17 2.52 -10.83
C VAL A 123 -9.21 3.32 -11.61
N ALA A 124 -10.20 2.65 -12.22
CA ALA A 124 -11.30 3.30 -12.93
C ALA A 124 -12.16 4.18 -12.01
N ALA A 125 -12.43 3.75 -10.78
CA ALA A 125 -13.14 4.55 -9.79
C ALA A 125 -12.36 5.81 -9.40
N ALA A 126 -11.03 5.71 -9.23
CA ALA A 126 -10.19 6.88 -8.98
C ALA A 126 -10.17 7.83 -10.19
N GLU A 127 -10.14 7.28 -11.41
CA GLU A 127 -10.26 8.07 -12.65
C GLU A 127 -11.57 8.84 -12.71
N ALA A 128 -12.70 8.21 -12.42
CA ALA A 128 -14.02 8.86 -12.44
C ALA A 128 -14.06 10.11 -11.55
N PHE A 129 -13.40 10.06 -10.38
CA PHE A 129 -13.33 11.19 -9.46
C PHE A 129 -12.35 12.30 -9.91
N TYR A 130 -11.18 11.95 -10.44
CA TYR A 130 -10.13 12.93 -10.77
C TYR A 130 -10.26 13.52 -12.17
N LYS A 131 -10.93 12.81 -13.09
CA LYS A 131 -11.16 13.27 -14.46
C LYS A 131 -11.92 14.60 -14.45
N ASP A 132 -11.51 15.49 -15.36
CA ASP A 132 -12.11 16.82 -15.53
C ASP A 132 -12.14 17.66 -14.23
N GLY A 133 -11.17 17.44 -13.34
CA GLY A 133 -11.03 18.16 -12.06
C GLY A 133 -10.80 19.67 -12.18
N ASP A 134 -10.43 20.15 -13.36
CA ASP A 134 -10.30 21.56 -13.73
C ASP A 134 -11.61 22.17 -14.27
N LYS A 135 -12.59 21.33 -14.62
CA LYS A 135 -13.86 21.73 -15.25
C LYS A 135 -15.07 21.50 -14.35
N LEU A 136 -15.05 20.47 -13.52
CA LEU A 136 -16.17 20.04 -12.70
C LEU A 136 -15.95 20.37 -11.23
N ASP A 137 -17.02 20.82 -10.56
CA ASP A 137 -16.99 21.05 -9.13
C ASP A 137 -16.81 19.73 -8.35
N HIS A 138 -16.49 19.85 -7.07
CA HIS A 138 -16.24 18.69 -6.22
C HIS A 138 -17.47 17.77 -6.09
N LYS A 139 -18.67 18.33 -5.96
CA LYS A 139 -19.89 17.55 -5.73
C LYS A 139 -20.21 16.70 -6.95
N THR A 140 -20.08 17.24 -8.15
CA THR A 140 -20.28 16.48 -9.40
C THR A 140 -19.30 15.31 -9.48
N ARG A 141 -18.01 15.55 -9.21
CA ARG A 141 -16.98 14.48 -9.26
C ARG A 141 -17.15 13.43 -8.17
N ALA A 142 -17.60 13.81 -6.98
CA ALA A 142 -17.84 12.89 -5.87
C ALA A 142 -19.06 11.97 -6.08
N LEU A 143 -19.90 12.25 -7.09
CA LEU A 143 -21.08 11.45 -7.46
C LEU A 143 -20.85 10.58 -8.71
N ALA A 144 -19.65 10.62 -9.29
CA ALA A 144 -19.30 9.90 -10.52
C ALA A 144 -19.24 8.38 -10.34
#